data_AF-M4I7C7-F1
#
_entry.id   AF-M4I7C7-F1
#
_cell.length_a   1.000
_cell.length_b   1.000
_cell.length_c   1.000
_cell.angle_alpha   90.00
_cell.angle_beta   90.00
_cell.angle_gamma   90.00
#
_symmetry.space_group_name_H-M   'P 1'
#
loop_
_entity.id
_entity.type
_entity.pdbx_description
1 polymer ?
#
loop_
_entity_poly.entity_id
_entity_poly.type
_entity_poly.pdbx_seq_one_letter_code
_entity_poly.pdbx_strand_id
1 'polypeptide(L)'
;ITVEEGTGLENELEVVKGMQFDRGYLSPYFINKPETGIVELENPYILMADKKISNIRELLPLLESVAKSSKPLLIISEDLEGEALATLVVNSMRGIVKVAAVKAPGFGDRRKSMLQDIAVLTAGNVISEELAMELEKSTLEDLG
;
A
#
# COMPACT_ATOMS: atom_id res chain seq x y z
N ILE A 1 -30.59 43.84 15.29
CA ILE A 1 -30.07 43.03 14.17
C ILE A 1 -28.63 43.47 14.01
N THR A 2 -27.70 42.68 14.51
CA THR A 2 -26.25 42.94 14.45
C THR A 2 -25.67 41.79 13.66
N VAL A 3 -25.10 42.12 12.50
CA VAL A 3 -24.50 41.18 11.56
C VAL A 3 -23.03 41.05 11.96
N GLU A 4 -22.63 39.85 12.40
CA GLU A 4 -21.22 39.47 12.48
C GLU A 4 -20.73 39.20 11.05
N GLU A 5 -19.66 39.86 10.65
CA GLU A 5 -18.98 39.65 9.38
C GLU A 5 -18.38 38.24 9.36
N GLY A 6 -18.91 37.38 8.48
CA GLY A 6 -18.36 36.06 8.22
C GLY A 6 -16.97 36.20 7.61
N THR A 7 -15.95 35.74 8.34
CA THR A 7 -14.62 35.51 7.81
C THR A 7 -14.72 34.57 6.61
N GLY A 8 -14.11 34.99 5.51
CA GLY A 8 -14.31 34.44 4.18
C GLY A 8 -14.14 32.93 4.08
N LEU A 9 -14.93 32.34 3.19
CA LEU A 9 -14.69 31.03 2.58
C LEU A 9 -13.32 31.07 1.90
N GLU A 10 -12.25 30.73 2.62
CA GLU A 10 -11.00 30.35 1.98
C GLU A 10 -11.24 29.04 1.24
N ASN A 11 -11.33 29.12 -0.09
CA ASN A 11 -11.25 27.94 -0.94
C ASN A 11 -9.80 27.43 -0.85
N GLU A 12 -9.53 26.46 0.02
CA GLU A 12 -8.26 25.75 0.03
C GLU A 12 -8.15 24.91 -1.24
N LEU A 13 -7.40 25.40 -2.22
CA LEU A 13 -7.05 24.61 -3.41
C LEU A 13 -5.89 23.67 -3.03
N GLU A 14 -6.21 22.49 -2.53
CA GLU A 14 -5.19 21.47 -2.24
C GLU A 14 -4.72 20.83 -3.56
N VAL A 15 -3.54 21.24 -4.04
CA VAL A 15 -2.91 20.64 -5.22
C VAL A 15 -2.22 19.35 -4.79
N VAL A 16 -2.89 18.21 -4.98
CA VAL A 16 -2.28 16.90 -4.75
C VAL A 16 -1.28 16.62 -5.87
N LYS A 17 0.01 16.52 -5.53
CA LYS A 17 1.03 15.98 -6.42
C LYS A 17 1.02 14.47 -6.30
N GLY A 18 0.53 13.79 -7.35
CA GLY A 18 0.45 12.32 -7.40
C GLY A 18 -0.96 11.78 -7.19
N MET A 19 -1.06 10.53 -6.76
CA MET A 19 -2.32 9.84 -6.50
C MET A 19 -2.53 9.67 -4.99
N GLN A 20 -3.75 9.92 -4.53
CA GLN A 20 -4.15 9.79 -3.13
C GLN A 20 -5.44 8.97 -3.03
N PHE A 21 -5.57 8.16 -1.98
CA PHE A 21 -6.77 7.41 -1.65
C PHE A 21 -6.94 7.22 -0.14
N ASP A 22 -8.19 7.09 0.31
CA ASP A 22 -8.56 7.09 1.74
C ASP A 22 -8.38 5.71 2.41
N ARG A 23 -7.12 5.28 2.54
CA ARG A 23 -6.72 4.05 3.26
C ARG A 23 -5.43 4.27 4.05
N GLY A 24 -5.49 4.04 5.36
CA GLY A 24 -4.33 4.11 6.24
C GLY A 24 -3.53 2.80 6.30
N TYR A 25 -2.41 2.85 7.02
CA TYR A 25 -1.60 1.67 7.32
C TYR A 25 -2.40 0.61 8.11
N LEU A 26 -2.17 -0.66 7.80
CA LEU A 26 -2.80 -1.79 8.48
C LEU A 26 -2.27 -2.03 9.89
N SER A 27 -1.09 -1.48 10.21
CA SER A 27 -0.46 -1.61 11.52
C SER A 27 0.33 -0.34 11.87
N PRO A 28 0.19 0.20 13.10
CA PRO A 28 0.97 1.36 13.53
C PRO A 28 2.46 1.06 13.63
N TYR A 29 2.85 -0.22 13.67
CA TYR A 29 4.25 -0.62 13.67
C TYR A 29 4.98 -0.36 12.34
N PHE A 30 4.26 0.04 11.29
CA PHE A 30 4.88 0.52 10.04
C PHE A 30 5.34 1.98 10.12
N ILE A 31 4.89 2.75 11.12
CA ILE A 31 5.25 4.16 11.29
C ILE A 31 6.78 4.29 11.42
N ASN A 32 7.37 5.08 10.53
CA ASN A 32 8.79 5.41 10.56
C ASN A 32 9.07 6.90 10.83
N LYS A 33 8.02 7.74 10.89
CA LYS A 33 8.06 9.10 11.41
C LYS A 33 7.14 9.20 12.64
N PRO A 34 7.63 8.88 13.86
CA PRO A 34 6.80 8.77 15.05
C PRO A 34 6.18 10.10 15.48
N GLU A 35 6.86 11.22 15.24
CA GLU A 35 6.38 12.57 15.59
C GLU A 35 5.09 12.94 14.84
N THR A 36 4.93 12.45 13.62
CA THR A 36 3.78 12.75 12.75
C THR A 36 2.84 11.57 12.59
N GLY A 37 3.22 10.38 13.02
CA GLY A 37 2.46 9.14 12.81
C GLY A 37 2.41 8.70 11.35
N ILE A 38 3.41 9.05 10.55
CA ILE A 38 3.44 8.81 9.09
C ILE A 38 4.37 7.65 8.73
N VAL A 39 4.01 6.95 7.65
CA VAL A 39 4.89 6.02 6.93
C VAL A 39 5.36 6.71 5.66
N GLU A 40 6.67 6.90 5.52
CA GLU A 40 7.28 7.49 4.32
C GLU A 40 8.27 6.50 3.71
N LEU A 41 8.03 6.07 2.47
CA LEU A 41 8.88 5.13 1.75
C LEU A 41 9.52 5.83 0.55
N GLU A 42 10.85 5.84 0.49
CA GLU A 42 11.60 6.39 -0.65
C GLU A 42 11.85 5.32 -1.71
N ASN A 43 11.50 5.61 -2.96
CA ASN A 43 11.63 4.71 -4.11
C ASN A 43 11.16 3.26 -3.82
N PRO A 44 9.96 3.08 -3.26
CA PRO A 44 9.45 1.76 -2.91
C PRO A 44 9.11 0.96 -4.18
N TYR A 45 9.17 -0.35 -4.07
CA TYR A 45 8.34 -1.20 -4.91
C TYR A 45 6.89 -1.17 -4.44
N ILE A 46 5.96 -1.34 -5.38
CA ILE A 46 4.52 -1.37 -5.07
C ILE A 46 3.93 -2.69 -5.53
N LEU A 47 3.52 -3.53 -4.57
CA LEU A 47 2.72 -4.74 -4.82
C LEU A 47 1.23 -4.38 -4.80
N MET A 48 0.52 -4.76 -5.85
CA MET A 48 -0.93 -4.62 -5.96
C MET A 48 -1.56 -6.00 -6.10
N ALA A 49 -2.45 -6.38 -5.19
CA ALA A 49 -3.14 -7.66 -5.22
C ALA A 49 -4.64 -7.48 -5.01
N ASP A 50 -5.46 -8.09 -5.85
CA ASP A 50 -6.92 -8.01 -5.71
C ASP A 50 -7.51 -9.06 -4.75
N LYS A 51 -6.65 -9.68 -3.94
CA LYS A 51 -6.98 -10.74 -2.99
C LYS A 51 -6.62 -10.40 -1.56
N LYS A 52 -7.22 -11.17 -0.64
CA LYS A 52 -6.84 -11.19 0.77
C LYS A 52 -5.57 -12.01 0.97
N ILE A 53 -4.62 -11.50 1.76
CA ILE A 53 -3.36 -12.16 2.07
C ILE A 53 -3.34 -12.49 3.57
N SER A 54 -3.45 -13.77 3.90
CA SER A 54 -3.44 -14.26 5.28
C SER A 54 -2.22 -15.13 5.61
N ASN A 55 -1.61 -15.75 4.59
CA ASN A 55 -0.48 -16.65 4.73
C ASN A 55 0.82 -15.99 4.24
N ILE A 56 1.84 -15.92 5.09
CA ILE A 56 3.12 -15.31 4.73
C ILE A 56 3.86 -16.07 3.63
N ARG A 57 3.61 -17.38 3.48
CA ARG A 57 4.28 -18.22 2.48
C ARG A 57 4.04 -17.74 1.06
N GLU A 58 2.88 -17.14 0.80
CA GLU A 58 2.53 -16.55 -0.50
C GLU A 58 3.47 -15.39 -0.87
N LEU A 59 3.98 -14.66 0.13
CA LEU A 59 4.83 -13.49 -0.04
C LEU A 59 6.33 -13.79 0.06
N LEU A 60 6.75 -14.95 0.60
CA LEU A 60 8.16 -15.23 0.86
C LEU A 60 9.07 -15.06 -0.37
N PRO A 61 8.74 -15.60 -1.56
CA PRO A 61 9.60 -15.47 -2.74
C PRO A 61 9.81 -14.00 -3.16
N LEU A 62 8.74 -13.21 -3.08
CA LEU A 62 8.76 -11.80 -3.41
C LEU A 62 9.54 -10.99 -2.36
N LEU A 63 9.31 -11.25 -1.08
CA LEU A 63 10.01 -10.57 0.03
C LEU A 63 11.51 -10.82 -0.02
N GLU A 64 11.95 -12.03 -0.37
CA GLU A 64 13.38 -12.33 -0.58
C GLU A 64 13.97 -11.52 -1.73
N SER A 65 13.24 -11.39 -2.84
CA SER A 65 13.65 -10.63 -4.01
C SER A 65 13.74 -9.13 -3.71
N VAL A 66 12.76 -8.59 -2.98
CA VAL A 66 12.76 -7.19 -2.54
C VAL A 66 13.88 -6.94 -1.52
N ALA A 67 14.09 -7.83 -0.55
CA ALA A 67 15.17 -7.69 0.43
C ALA A 67 16.56 -7.64 -0.26
N LYS A 68 16.79 -8.46 -1.29
CA LYS A 68 18.03 -8.43 -2.10
C LYS A 68 18.23 -7.10 -2.82
N SER A 69 17.15 -6.46 -3.26
CA SER A 69 17.20 -5.14 -3.91
C SER A 69 17.46 -3.98 -2.94
N SER A 70 17.37 -4.22 -1.62
CA SER A 70 17.48 -3.20 -0.57
C SER A 70 16.50 -2.02 -0.71
N LYS A 71 15.40 -2.20 -1.45
CA LYS A 71 14.32 -1.21 -1.59
C LYS A 71 13.16 -1.50 -0.62
N PRO A 72 12.41 -0.47 -0.20
CA PRO A 72 11.18 -0.67 0.54
C PRO A 72 10.07 -1.31 -0.30
N LEU A 73 9.06 -1.88 0.36
CA LEU A 73 7.86 -2.44 -0.27
C LEU A 73 6.60 -1.80 0.30
N LEU A 74 5.73 -1.30 -0.58
CA LEU A 74 4.34 -0.99 -0.26
C LEU A 74 3.45 -2.12 -0.77
N ILE A 75 2.62 -2.69 0.10
CA ILE A 75 1.63 -3.70 -0.25
C ILE A 75 0.24 -3.07 -0.24
N ILE A 76 -0.46 -3.14 -1.37
CA ILE A 76 -1.84 -2.72 -1.55
C ILE A 76 -2.66 -3.97 -1.88
N SER A 77 -3.44 -4.48 -0.93
CA SER A 77 -4.25 -5.69 -1.12
C SER A 77 -5.70 -5.52 -0.67
N GLU A 78 -6.61 -6.44 -1.03
CA GLU A 78 -7.98 -6.40 -0.47
C GLU A 78 -7.95 -6.37 1.06
N ASP A 79 -7.16 -7.26 1.65
CA ASP A 79 -6.77 -7.20 3.05
C ASP A 79 -5.43 -7.90 3.26
N LEU A 80 -4.75 -7.58 4.36
CA LEU A 80 -3.56 -8.29 4.83
C LEU A 80 -3.69 -8.49 6.34
N GLU A 81 -3.84 -9.73 6.77
CA GLU A 81 -4.22 -10.04 8.15
C GLU A 81 -3.51 -11.28 8.70
N GLY A 82 -3.83 -11.64 9.96
CA GLY A 82 -3.41 -12.89 10.57
C GLY A 82 -1.88 -13.05 10.66
N GLU A 83 -1.40 -14.23 10.29
CA GLU A 83 0.02 -14.59 10.32
C GLU A 83 0.85 -13.73 9.36
N ALA A 84 0.32 -13.41 8.17
CA ALA A 84 0.99 -12.55 7.21
C ALA A 84 1.27 -11.16 7.82
N LEU A 85 0.26 -10.51 8.41
CA LEU A 85 0.44 -9.19 9.03
C LEU A 85 1.43 -9.24 10.19
N ALA A 86 1.29 -10.22 11.08
CA ALA A 86 2.15 -10.35 12.24
C ALA A 86 3.61 -10.55 11.82
N THR A 87 3.87 -11.40 10.84
CA THR A 87 5.21 -11.65 10.32
C THR A 87 5.83 -10.43 9.66
N LEU A 88 5.06 -9.70 8.82
CA LEU A 88 5.56 -8.47 8.20
C LEU A 88 5.89 -7.40 9.24
N VAL A 89 5.04 -7.23 10.26
CA VAL A 89 5.28 -6.29 11.35
C VAL A 89 6.58 -6.61 12.08
N VAL A 90 6.79 -7.88 12.48
CA VAL A 90 8.01 -8.28 13.19
C VAL A 90 9.26 -8.06 12.33
N ASN A 91 9.20 -8.35 11.03
CA ASN A 91 10.33 -8.13 10.13
C ASN A 91 10.60 -6.64 9.86
N SER A 92 9.56 -5.81 9.78
CA SER A 92 9.67 -4.36 9.65
C SER A 92 10.31 -3.74 10.89
N MET A 93 9.86 -4.13 12.09
CA MET A 93 10.45 -3.68 13.37
C MET A 93 11.90 -4.09 13.56
N ARG A 94 12.30 -5.24 13.01
CA ARG A 94 13.70 -5.72 13.03
C ARG A 94 14.57 -5.10 11.94
N GLY A 95 14.00 -4.30 11.03
CA GLY A 95 14.70 -3.70 9.90
C GLY A 95 15.14 -4.70 8.84
N ILE A 96 14.62 -5.93 8.86
CA ILE A 96 14.96 -6.99 7.89
C ILE A 96 14.35 -6.67 6.53
N VAL A 97 13.09 -6.21 6.53
CA VAL A 97 12.38 -5.76 5.34
C VAL A 97 11.68 -4.44 5.66
N LYS A 98 11.99 -3.38 4.90
CA LYS A 98 11.27 -2.10 5.01
C LYS A 98 9.94 -2.24 4.27
N VAL A 99 8.86 -2.52 4.99
CA VAL A 99 7.55 -2.81 4.40
C VAL A 99 6.45 -2.03 5.10
N ALA A 100 5.45 -1.61 4.32
CA ALA A 100 4.17 -1.12 4.80
C ALA A 100 3.04 -1.76 4.01
N ALA A 101 1.89 -1.95 4.64
CA ALA A 101 0.72 -2.51 4.00
C ALA A 101 -0.52 -1.64 4.24
N VAL A 102 -1.32 -1.49 3.20
CA VAL A 102 -2.60 -0.77 3.19
C VAL A 102 -3.65 -1.61 2.47
N LYS A 103 -4.93 -1.37 2.80
CA LYS A 103 -6.03 -1.93 2.01
C LYS A 103 -6.14 -1.21 0.66
N ALA A 104 -6.57 -1.94 -0.35
CA ALA A 104 -6.91 -1.38 -1.65
C ALA A 104 -8.10 -0.41 -1.52
N PRO A 105 -8.12 0.67 -2.32
CA PRO A 105 -9.23 1.62 -2.31
C PRO A 105 -10.47 1.03 -2.98
N GLY A 106 -11.65 1.50 -2.58
CA GLY A 106 -12.93 1.02 -3.12
C GLY A 106 -13.36 -0.36 -2.61
N PHE A 107 -14.32 -0.96 -3.32
CA PHE A 107 -14.88 -2.30 -3.08
C PHE A 107 -15.41 -2.90 -4.40
N GLY A 108 -15.55 -4.22 -4.48
CA GLY A 108 -16.05 -4.91 -5.68
C GLY A 108 -15.30 -4.53 -6.95
N ASP A 109 -16.00 -4.33 -8.07
CA ASP A 109 -15.39 -3.97 -9.35
C ASP A 109 -14.67 -2.62 -9.30
N ARG A 110 -15.16 -1.67 -8.48
CA ARG A 110 -14.48 -0.37 -8.32
C ARG A 110 -13.08 -0.52 -7.73
N ARG A 111 -12.88 -1.47 -6.81
CA ARG A 111 -11.55 -1.77 -6.25
C ARG A 111 -10.60 -2.26 -7.34
N LYS A 112 -11.08 -3.15 -8.21
CA LYS A 112 -10.27 -3.69 -9.32
C LYS A 112 -9.88 -2.58 -10.30
N SER A 113 -10.82 -1.73 -10.69
CA SER A 113 -10.52 -0.58 -11.55
C SER A 113 -9.50 0.35 -10.92
N MET A 114 -9.64 0.69 -9.63
CA MET A 114 -8.69 1.58 -8.95
C MET A 114 -7.30 0.94 -8.77
N LEU A 115 -7.22 -0.37 -8.50
CA LEU A 115 -5.94 -1.09 -8.47
C LEU A 115 -5.26 -1.05 -9.85
N GLN A 116 -6.05 -1.20 -10.92
CA GLN A 116 -5.53 -1.09 -12.28
C GLN A 116 -5.01 0.32 -12.59
N ASP A 117 -5.70 1.36 -12.12
CA ASP A 117 -5.26 2.74 -12.29
C ASP A 117 -3.91 2.98 -11.57
N ILE A 118 -3.75 2.46 -10.34
CA ILE A 118 -2.48 2.52 -9.61
C ILE A 118 -1.40 1.78 -10.40
N ALA A 119 -1.68 0.56 -10.88
CA ALA A 119 -0.73 -0.26 -11.63
C ALA A 119 -0.23 0.44 -12.89
N VAL A 120 -1.12 1.09 -13.65
CA VAL A 120 -0.75 1.90 -14.82
C VAL A 120 0.10 3.11 -14.43
N LEU A 121 -0.26 3.80 -13.34
CA LEU A 121 0.49 4.96 -12.86
C LEU A 121 1.91 4.60 -12.40
N THR A 122 2.09 3.43 -11.80
CA THR A 122 3.37 2.97 -11.25
C THR A 122 4.12 2.03 -12.21
N ALA A 123 3.56 1.74 -13.39
CA ALA A 123 4.10 0.76 -14.33
C ALA A 123 4.30 -0.66 -13.75
N GLY A 124 3.38 -1.09 -12.87
CA GLY A 124 3.32 -2.44 -12.32
C GLY A 124 2.13 -3.26 -12.85
N ASN A 125 1.96 -4.47 -12.30
CA ASN A 125 0.84 -5.37 -12.61
C ASN A 125 -0.01 -5.63 -11.35
N VAL A 126 -1.32 -5.78 -11.52
CA VAL A 126 -2.20 -6.25 -10.44
C VAL A 126 -2.16 -7.78 -10.41
N ILE A 127 -1.73 -8.36 -9.29
CA ILE A 127 -1.82 -9.79 -9.05
C ILE A 127 -3.29 -10.15 -8.84
N SER A 128 -3.90 -10.75 -9.85
CA SER A 128 -5.33 -11.05 -9.89
C SER A 128 -5.65 -12.54 -9.78
N GLU A 129 -6.46 -12.92 -8.79
CA GLU A 129 -6.95 -14.31 -8.69
C GLU A 129 -7.87 -14.69 -9.86
N GLU A 130 -8.60 -13.73 -10.44
CA GLU A 130 -9.50 -13.96 -11.57
C GLU A 130 -8.75 -14.26 -12.87
N LEU A 131 -7.52 -13.75 -12.99
CA LEU A 131 -6.62 -14.02 -14.10
C LEU A 131 -5.69 -15.22 -13.84
N ALA A 132 -5.96 -16.00 -12.78
CA ALA A 132 -5.14 -17.14 -12.35
C ALA A 132 -3.67 -16.77 -12.09
N MET A 133 -3.41 -15.55 -11.64
CA MET A 133 -2.09 -15.15 -11.18
C MET A 133 -1.88 -15.64 -9.74
N GLU A 134 -0.69 -16.16 -9.47
CA GLU A 134 -0.30 -16.64 -8.14
C GLU A 134 0.69 -15.65 -7.52
N LEU A 135 0.42 -15.23 -6.28
CA LEU A 135 1.29 -14.31 -5.56
C LEU A 135 2.67 -14.93 -5.32
N GLU A 136 2.76 -16.25 -5.12
CA GLU A 136 4.01 -16.99 -4.99
C GLU A 136 4.93 -16.86 -6.21
N LYS A 137 4.34 -16.67 -7.40
CA LYS A 137 5.06 -16.60 -8.68
C LYS A 137 5.34 -15.16 -9.13
N SER A 138 4.87 -14.17 -8.38
CA SER A 138 5.11 -12.77 -8.68
C SER A 138 6.62 -12.45 -8.65
N THR A 139 7.03 -11.58 -9.54
CA THR A 139 8.41 -11.15 -9.72
C THR A 139 8.56 -9.66 -9.45
N LEU A 140 9.80 -9.15 -9.43
CA LEU A 140 10.04 -7.71 -9.30
C LEU A 140 9.51 -6.91 -10.51
N GLU A 141 9.32 -7.56 -11.67
CA GLU A 141 8.76 -6.92 -12.88
C GLU A 141 7.25 -6.69 -12.76
N ASP A 142 6.58 -7.40 -11.85
CA ASP A 142 5.16 -7.20 -11.56
C ASP A 142 4.92 -6.03 -10.60
N LEU A 143 5.98 -5.54 -9.95
CA LEU A 143 5.88 -4.44 -8.99
C LEU A 143 5.98 -3.11 -9.72
N GLY A 144 5.20 -2.14 -9.24
CA GLY A 144 5.36 -0.73 -9.58
C GLY A 144 6.53 -0.06 -8.87
#